data_AF-A0A661IG78-F1
#
_entry.id   AF-A0A661IG78-F1
#
_cell.length_a   1.000
_cell.length_b   1.000
_cell.length_c   1.000
_cell.angle_alpha   90.00
_cell.angle_beta   90.00
_cell.angle_gamma   90.00
#
_symmetry.space_group_name_H-M   'P 1'
#
loop_
_entity.id
_entity.type
_entity.pdbx_description
1 polymer ?
#
loop_
_entity_poly.entity_id
_entity_poly.type
_entity_poly.pdbx_seq_one_letter_code
_entity_poly.pdbx_strand_id
1 'polypeptide(L)'
;MGDLVNLERALEVGSRVGGHLVTGHVDGVGMVTEVERFGETSRIRIRVPGELSRYLIEKGSVAVEGVSLTVNELKGDEFRVDIIPYTAQNTTLSLLRVGDEVNVEVDIIGKYIERFLKRPKGLDEEFLREHGFL
;
A
#
# COMPACT_ATOMS: atom_id res chain seq x y z
N MET A 1 6.49 22.61 -10.64
CA MET A 1 7.87 23.10 -10.30
C MET A 1 7.74 23.93 -9.03
N GLY A 2 8.28 23.44 -7.92
CA GLY A 2 7.97 23.95 -6.57
C GLY A 2 7.06 23.02 -5.76
N ASP A 3 6.73 21.86 -6.31
CA ASP A 3 5.93 20.84 -5.63
C ASP A 3 6.73 20.24 -4.46
N LEU A 4 6.07 20.07 -3.33
CA LEU A 4 6.68 19.47 -2.15
C LEU A 4 6.65 17.94 -2.30
N VAL A 5 7.76 17.30 -1.92
CA VAL A 5 7.90 15.84 -1.97
C VAL A 5 8.43 15.31 -0.64
N ASN A 6 8.01 14.10 -0.28
CA ASN A 6 8.59 13.41 0.87
C ASN A 6 9.94 12.81 0.49
N LEU A 7 10.90 12.86 1.42
CA LEU A 7 12.23 12.29 1.24
C LEU A 7 12.57 11.42 2.45
N GLU A 8 13.04 10.21 2.18
CA GLU A 8 13.61 9.31 3.18
C GLU A 8 14.96 8.81 2.68
N ARG A 9 15.96 8.75 3.56
CA ARG A 9 17.27 8.18 3.23
C ARG A 9 17.18 6.65 3.24
N ALA A 10 17.96 6.00 2.39
CA ALA A 10 18.12 4.55 2.47
C ALA A 10 18.54 4.13 3.88
N LEU A 11 17.94 3.05 4.38
CA LEU A 11 18.20 2.53 5.71
C LEU A 11 19.64 2.03 5.83
N GLU A 12 20.35 2.48 6.87
CA GLU A 12 21.68 1.96 7.20
C GLU A 12 21.57 0.58 7.87
N VAL A 13 22.48 -0.34 7.53
CA VAL A 13 22.51 -1.69 8.11
C VAL A 13 22.64 -1.61 9.64
N GLY A 14 21.74 -2.29 10.35
CA GLY A 14 21.70 -2.31 11.82
C GLY A 14 20.90 -1.16 12.45
N SER A 15 20.36 -0.23 11.65
CA SER A 15 19.46 0.81 12.14
C SER A 15 18.08 0.27 12.51
N ARG A 16 17.36 1.04 13.33
CA ARG A 16 15.98 0.74 13.71
C ARG A 16 15.02 0.97 12.52
N VAL A 17 14.11 0.03 12.30
CA VAL A 17 12.98 0.18 11.38
C VAL A 17 11.80 0.79 12.17
N GLY A 18 11.39 2.00 11.79
CA GLY A 18 10.31 2.75 12.47
C GLY A 18 8.90 2.47 11.95
N GLY A 19 8.78 1.97 10.71
CA GLY A 19 7.53 1.58 10.07
C GLY A 19 7.57 0.13 9.59
N HIS A 20 7.22 -0.10 8.33
CA HIS A 20 7.42 -1.38 7.65
C HIS A 20 8.55 -1.30 6.62
N LEU A 21 8.82 -2.41 5.92
CA LEU A 21 9.82 -2.45 4.86
C LEU A 21 9.29 -1.76 3.59
N VAL A 22 9.75 -0.54 3.35
CA VAL A 22 9.51 0.22 2.13
C VAL A 22 10.75 0.13 1.25
N THR A 23 10.58 -0.31 0.01
CA THR A 23 11.67 -0.56 -0.94
C THR A 23 11.91 0.61 -1.88
N GLY A 24 10.93 1.51 -2.01
CA GLY A 24 10.97 2.62 -2.97
C GLY A 24 10.51 2.22 -4.37
N HIS A 25 9.91 1.03 -4.53
CA HIS A 25 9.33 0.58 -5.79
C HIS A 25 7.81 0.77 -5.75
N VAL A 26 7.35 1.90 -6.29
CA VAL A 26 5.93 2.21 -6.40
C VAL A 26 5.23 1.15 -7.27
N ASP A 27 4.16 0.57 -6.75
CA ASP A 27 3.39 -0.46 -7.43
C ASP A 27 2.29 0.12 -8.32
N GLY A 28 1.81 1.31 -7.98
CA GLY A 28 0.91 2.07 -8.83
C GLY A 28 0.47 3.37 -8.21
N VAL A 29 -0.44 4.03 -8.91
CA VAL A 29 -1.00 5.32 -8.51
C VAL A 29 -2.40 5.10 -7.95
N GLY A 30 -2.62 5.58 -6.73
CA GLY A 30 -3.94 5.70 -6.12
C GLY A 30 -4.53 7.09 -6.32
N MET A 31 -5.84 7.22 -6.15
CA MET A 31 -6.55 8.50 -6.20
C MET A 31 -7.23 8.75 -4.87
N VAL A 32 -7.02 9.93 -4.29
CA VAL A 32 -7.68 10.36 -3.06
C VAL A 32 -9.16 10.59 -3.34
N THR A 33 -10.04 9.80 -2.74
CA THR A 33 -11.50 9.88 -2.93
C THR A 33 -12.19 10.64 -1.81
N GLU A 34 -11.56 10.74 -0.63
CA GLU A 34 -12.14 11.38 0.55
C GLU A 34 -11.04 11.95 1.45
N VAL A 35 -11.26 13.13 2.02
CA VAL A 35 -10.42 13.73 3.06
C VAL A 35 -11.32 14.31 4.15
N GLU A 36 -11.31 13.70 5.32
CA GLU A 36 -12.03 14.16 6.50
C GLU A 36 -11.04 14.67 7.56
N ARG A 37 -11.32 15.83 8.16
CA ARG A 37 -10.45 16.40 9.20
C ARG A 37 -11.16 16.35 10.55
N PHE A 38 -10.55 15.69 11.53
CA PHE A 38 -11.07 15.52 12.89
C PHE A 38 -10.05 16.03 13.91
N GLY A 39 -10.24 17.27 14.37
CA GLY A 39 -9.26 17.93 15.22
C GLY A 39 -7.90 18.03 14.53
N GLU A 40 -6.88 17.42 15.11
CA GLU A 40 -5.51 17.41 14.55
C GLU A 40 -5.20 16.19 13.67
N THR A 41 -6.14 15.24 13.56
CA THR A 41 -5.98 14.04 12.73
C THR A 41 -6.75 14.22 11.42
N SER A 42 -6.17 13.78 10.31
CA SER A 42 -6.85 13.72 9.01
C SER A 42 -7.06 12.27 8.60
N ARG A 43 -8.21 11.96 8.04
CA ARG A 43 -8.56 10.65 7.54
C ARG A 43 -8.68 10.73 6.03
N ILE A 44 -7.91 9.90 5.33
CA ILE A 44 -7.78 9.95 3.88
C ILE A 44 -8.21 8.60 3.31
N ARG A 45 -9.13 8.62 2.35
CA ARG A 45 -9.53 7.44 1.58
C ARG A 45 -8.89 7.50 0.21
N ILE A 46 -8.31 6.38 -0.20
CA ILE A 46 -7.54 6.26 -1.45
C ILE A 46 -8.06 5.04 -2.21
N ARG A 47 -8.48 5.25 -3.45
CA ARG A 47 -8.79 4.19 -4.42
C ARG A 47 -7.52 3.77 -5.14
N VAL A 48 -7.32 2.48 -5.30
CA VAL A 48 -6.18 1.92 -6.07
C VAL A 48 -6.69 1.04 -7.20
N PRO A 49 -5.86 0.76 -8.22
CA PRO A 49 -6.12 -0.31 -9.17
C PRO A 49 -6.49 -1.62 -8.45
N GLY A 50 -7.53 -2.31 -8.92
CA GLY A 50 -8.03 -3.54 -8.27
C GLY A 50 -7.00 -4.68 -8.19
N GLU A 51 -5.95 -4.63 -9.01
CA GLU A 51 -4.82 -5.56 -8.90
C GLU A 51 -3.95 -5.32 -7.66
N LEU A 52 -3.90 -4.10 -7.14
CA LEU A 52 -3.15 -3.74 -5.92
C LEU A 52 -3.95 -4.05 -4.65
N SER A 53 -5.29 -3.94 -4.71
CA SER A 53 -6.13 -4.13 -3.52
C SER A 53 -5.99 -5.51 -2.89
N ARG A 54 -5.63 -6.55 -3.66
CA ARG A 54 -5.37 -7.91 -3.16
C ARG A 54 -4.19 -8.01 -2.20
N TYR A 55 -3.31 -7.02 -2.18
CA TYR A 55 -2.17 -6.94 -1.26
C TYR A 55 -2.44 -6.05 -0.05
N LEU A 56 -3.56 -5.33 -0.04
CA LEU A 56 -4.00 -4.53 1.09
C LEU A 56 -4.83 -5.40 2.03
N ILE A 57 -4.56 -5.26 3.33
CA ILE A 57 -5.30 -5.95 4.38
C ILE A 57 -5.60 -4.94 5.48
N GLU A 58 -6.78 -5.05 6.10
CA GLU A 58 -7.09 -4.22 7.27
C GLU A 58 -6.06 -4.46 8.37
N LYS A 59 -5.60 -3.37 8.99
CA LYS A 59 -4.52 -3.32 9.98
C LYS A 59 -3.13 -3.72 9.45
N GLY A 60 -3.01 -3.97 8.14
CA GLY A 60 -1.72 -4.13 7.47
C GLY A 60 -1.02 -2.80 7.21
N SER A 61 0.18 -2.91 6.66
CA SER A 61 1.01 -1.76 6.27
C SER A 61 0.85 -1.43 4.79
N VAL A 62 0.97 -0.13 4.48
CA VAL A 62 1.00 0.40 3.12
C VAL A 62 1.88 1.65 3.12
N ALA A 63 2.64 1.88 2.06
CA ALA A 63 3.35 3.14 1.86
C ALA A 63 2.56 4.04 0.91
N VAL A 64 2.31 5.29 1.32
CA VAL A 64 1.66 6.32 0.49
C VAL A 64 2.60 7.51 0.42
N GLU A 65 3.00 7.91 -0.79
CA GLU A 65 4.02 8.97 -1.00
C GLU A 65 5.30 8.71 -0.18
N GLY A 66 5.72 7.44 -0.11
CA GLY A 66 6.88 6.98 0.67
C GLY A 66 6.67 6.92 2.18
N VAL A 67 5.51 7.30 2.70
CA VAL A 67 5.23 7.28 4.14
C VAL A 67 4.58 5.97 4.53
N SER A 68 5.19 5.24 5.46
CA SER A 68 4.63 4.02 6.05
C SER A 68 3.39 4.33 6.90
N LEU A 69 2.25 3.74 6.55
CA LEU A 69 0.96 3.93 7.21
C LEU A 69 0.27 2.59 7.49
N THR A 70 -0.76 2.63 8.34
CA THR A 70 -1.62 1.49 8.65
C THR A 70 -2.92 1.61 7.88
N VAL A 71 -3.36 0.54 7.23
CA VAL A 71 -4.69 0.45 6.61
C VAL A 71 -5.74 0.35 7.71
N ASN A 72 -6.48 1.42 7.98
CA ASN A 72 -7.49 1.47 9.03
C ASN A 72 -8.78 0.73 8.65
N GLU A 73 -9.19 0.84 7.38
CA GLU A 73 -10.35 0.19 6.76
C GLU A 73 -10.04 -0.17 5.30
N LEU A 74 -10.64 -1.24 4.79
CA LEU A 74 -10.58 -1.66 3.39
C LEU A 74 -11.99 -1.95 2.88
N LYS A 75 -12.37 -1.33 1.77
CA LYS A 75 -13.69 -1.50 1.12
C LYS A 75 -13.50 -1.60 -0.39
N GLY A 76 -13.56 -2.83 -0.91
CA GLY A 76 -13.32 -3.07 -2.34
C GLY A 76 -11.89 -2.71 -2.73
N ASP A 77 -11.75 -1.74 -3.63
CA ASP A 77 -10.49 -1.19 -4.12
C ASP A 77 -10.10 0.13 -3.42
N GLU A 78 -10.80 0.49 -2.34
CA GLU A 78 -10.49 1.67 -1.54
C GLU A 78 -10.02 1.31 -0.14
N PHE A 79 -8.94 1.94 0.30
CA PHE A 79 -8.44 1.82 1.66
C PHE A 79 -8.41 3.18 2.34
N ARG A 80 -8.37 3.15 3.68
CA ARG A 80 -8.34 4.36 4.49
C ARG A 80 -7.14 4.38 5.42
N VAL A 81 -6.54 5.54 5.56
CA VAL A 81 -5.44 5.81 6.49
C VAL A 81 -5.78 7.01 7.37
N ASP A 82 -5.35 6.96 8.63
CA ASP A 82 -5.45 8.06 9.57
C ASP A 82 -4.05 8.71 9.74
N ILE A 83 -3.95 10.00 9.43
CA ILE A 83 -2.74 10.82 9.50
C ILE A 83 -2.74 11.57 10.83
N ILE A 84 -1.89 11.11 11.76
CA ILE A 84 -1.71 11.72 13.07
C ILE A 84 -0.95 13.05 12.98
N PRO A 85 -0.99 13.91 14.02
CA PRO A 85 -0.44 15.27 13.97
C PRO A 85 1.05 15.31 13.61
N TYR A 86 1.85 14.40 14.17
CA TYR A 86 3.28 14.34 13.86
C TYR A 86 3.54 14.04 12.37
N THR A 87 2.85 13.06 11.80
CA THR A 87 2.94 12.72 10.38
C THR A 87 2.46 13.87 9.50
N ALA A 88 1.36 14.52 9.87
CA ALA A 88 0.81 15.66 9.15
C ALA A 88 1.78 16.86 9.07
N GLN A 89 2.57 17.08 10.13
CA GLN A 89 3.54 18.18 10.22
C GLN A 89 4.86 17.89 9.50
N ASN A 90 5.23 16.62 9.35
CA ASN A 90 6.54 16.20 8.82
C ASN A 90 6.46 15.59 7.42
N THR A 91 5.27 15.56 6.79
CA THR A 91 5.05 15.00 5.46
C THR A 91 4.09 15.87 4.65
N THR A 92 4.03 15.61 3.34
CA THR A 92 3.10 16.30 2.43
C THR A 92 1.67 15.80 2.51
N LEU A 93 1.39 14.72 3.26
CA LEU A 93 0.08 14.07 3.29
C LEU A 93 -1.05 14.98 3.80
N SER A 94 -0.74 15.98 4.62
CA SER A 94 -1.72 16.95 5.14
C SER A 94 -2.22 17.95 4.08
N LEU A 95 -1.51 18.03 2.94
CA LEU A 95 -1.81 18.91 1.81
C LEU A 95 -2.74 18.26 0.79
N LEU A 96 -2.92 16.94 0.86
CA LEU A 96 -3.73 16.17 -0.08
C LEU A 96 -5.20 16.60 -0.06
N ARG A 97 -5.81 16.54 -1.25
CA ARG A 97 -7.19 16.90 -1.55
C ARG A 97 -7.84 15.78 -2.33
N VAL A 98 -9.17 15.74 -2.31
CA VAL A 98 -9.94 14.83 -3.17
C VAL A 98 -9.58 15.09 -4.64
N GLY A 99 -9.27 14.02 -5.35
CA GLY A 99 -8.83 14.04 -6.75
C GLY A 99 -7.30 14.01 -6.92
N ASP A 100 -6.52 14.20 -5.86
CA ASP A 100 -5.06 14.08 -5.96
C ASP A 100 -4.65 12.63 -6.23
N GLU A 101 -3.65 12.46 -7.10
CA GLU A 101 -2.98 11.20 -7.33
C GLU A 101 -1.84 11.01 -6.32
N VAL A 102 -1.66 9.78 -5.85
CA VAL A 102 -0.62 9.41 -4.89
C VAL A 102 0.08 8.12 -5.28
N ASN A 103 1.39 8.06 -5.07
CA ASN A 103 2.18 6.85 -5.19
C ASN A 103 1.83 5.87 -4.07
N VAL A 104 1.55 4.62 -4.44
CA VAL A 104 1.26 3.55 -3.49
C VAL A 104 2.26 2.40 -3.68
N GLU A 105 2.88 2.00 -2.57
CA GLU A 105 3.69 0.78 -2.47
C GLU A 105 3.01 -0.16 -1.47
N VAL A 106 2.69 -1.37 -1.92
CA VAL A 106 2.08 -2.39 -1.05
C VAL A 106 3.16 -3.19 -0.33
N ASP A 107 2.83 -3.73 0.83
CA ASP A 107 3.79 -4.50 1.63
C ASP A 107 4.39 -5.67 0.82
N ILE A 108 5.71 -5.68 0.72
CA ILE A 108 6.48 -6.69 0.00
C ILE A 108 6.21 -8.12 0.51
N ILE A 109 5.84 -8.27 1.79
CA ILE A 109 5.48 -9.55 2.38
C ILE A 109 4.28 -10.17 1.63
N GLY A 110 3.28 -9.37 1.27
CA GLY A 110 2.12 -9.83 0.51
C GLY A 110 2.50 -10.43 -0.85
N LYS A 111 3.45 -9.81 -1.55
CA LYS A 111 3.95 -10.29 -2.85
C LYS A 111 4.73 -11.61 -2.70
N TYR A 112 5.55 -11.74 -1.65
CA TYR A 112 6.24 -13.00 -1.36
C TYR A 112 5.26 -14.13 -1.03
N ILE A 113 4.25 -13.86 -0.21
CA ILE A 113 3.20 -14.84 0.11
C ILE A 113 2.47 -15.27 -1.16
N GLU A 114 2.06 -14.32 -2.01
CA GLU A 114 1.40 -14.64 -3.28
C GLU A 114 2.27 -15.55 -4.14
N ARG A 115 3.56 -15.23 -4.30
CA ARG A 115 4.52 -16.04 -5.07
C ARG A 115 4.67 -17.45 -4.51
N PHE A 116 4.71 -17.61 -3.19
CA PHE A 116 4.83 -18.93 -2.56
C PHE A 116 3.55 -19.77 -2.65
N LEU A 117 2.38 -19.13 -2.61
CA LEU A 117 1.09 -19.80 -2.76
C LEU A 117 0.78 -20.15 -4.23
N LYS A 118 1.23 -19.35 -5.19
CA LYS A 118 1.16 -19.62 -6.63
C LYS A 118 2.09 -20.75 -7.10
N ARG A 119 2.53 -21.65 -6.23
CA ARG A 119 3.19 -22.88 -6.66
C ARG A 119 2.32 -23.53 -7.74
N PRO A 120 2.88 -23.91 -8.89
CA PRO A 120 2.09 -24.61 -9.89
C PRO A 120 1.46 -25.81 -9.19
N LYS A 121 0.15 -26.03 -9.39
CA LYS A 121 -0.41 -27.37 -9.19
C LYS A 121 0.57 -28.28 -9.94
N GLY A 122 1.17 -29.24 -9.25
CA GLY A 122 1.93 -30.28 -9.94
C GLY A 122 1.01 -30.92 -11.00
N LEU A 123 1.56 -31.74 -11.90
CA LEU A 123 0.74 -32.65 -12.70
C LEU A 123 -0.06 -33.54 -11.72
N ASP A 124 -1.26 -33.10 -11.35
CA ASP A 124 -2.21 -33.83 -10.56
C ASP A 124 -3.17 -34.57 -11.50
N GLU A 125 -3.85 -35.56 -10.97
CA GLU A 125 -4.74 -36.42 -11.75
C GLU A 125 -5.86 -35.62 -12.44
N GLU A 126 -6.29 -34.52 -11.81
CA GLU A 126 -7.30 -33.58 -12.31
C GLU A 126 -6.77 -32.83 -13.54
N PHE A 127 -5.56 -32.26 -13.48
CA PHE A 127 -4.90 -31.61 -14.61
C PHE A 127 -4.66 -32.57 -15.78
N LEU A 128 -4.26 -33.80 -15.48
CA LEU A 128 -4.04 -34.85 -16.50
C LEU A 128 -5.35 -35.25 -17.19
N ARG A 129 -6.46 -35.40 -16.44
CA ARG A 129 -7.80 -35.65 -17.00
C ARG A 129 -8.31 -34.50 -17.86
N GLU A 130 -8.19 -33.26 -17.39
CA GLU A 130 -8.66 -32.07 -18.13
C GLU A 130 -7.97 -31.91 -19.49
N HIS A 131 -6.73 -32.38 -19.62
CA HIS A 131 -5.95 -32.29 -20.85
C HIS A 131 -5.88 -33.60 -21.63
N GLY A 132 -6.67 -34.61 -21.26
CA GLY A 132 -6.84 -35.87 -22.02
C GLY A 132 -5.66 -36.84 -21.93
N PHE A 133 -4.84 -36.74 -20.89
CA PHE A 133 -3.74 -37.68 -20.63
C PHE A 133 -4.16 -38.87 -19.73
N LEU A 134 -5.38 -38.82 -19.15
CA LEU A 134 -6.03 -39.87 -18.34
C LEU A 134 -7.51 -40.04 -18.71
#